data_AF-A0AAN7J6L9-F1
#
_entry.id   AF-A0AAN7J6L9-F1
#
_cell.length_a   1.000
_cell.length_b   1.000
_cell.length_c   1.000
_cell.angle_alpha   90.00
_cell.angle_beta   90.00
_cell.angle_gamma   90.00
#
_symmetry.space_group_name_H-M   'P 1'
#
loop_
_entity.id
_entity.type
_entity.pdbx_description
1 polymer ?
#
loop_
_entity_poly.entity_id
_entity_poly.type
_entity_poly.pdbx_seq_one_letter_code
_entity_poly.pdbx_strand_id
1 'polypeptide(L)'
;MEEIDVPAHFLCPISMQLMRDPVTLSTGITYDRDNIERWLFSCKNNTCPVTKQVLCDTELLIPNHTLRRLIQAWCTLNASQGIERIPTPKPPVDKAQIIKILKEAKKFPNMQLNCLRRLKSIAFESERNKKCIEAAGGVEFLASIIVRENGNDDIMIPEAAVDVLSNLKISETDLKNLINNNGEFVESLLQVLKRGNYQSRAYTTMLLKSVYEEADPIQLISVKPIFFSEIVRVLQDHISQQASKAALKLLVELCPWGRNRIKAIEGGAVVVLIELLIEASERRVCELVLVALDQLCCCAEGRAELLKHGAGLAIVSKKILRVSHLASDRAVRILSSVSRFSATSRVLQEMLQVGVVSKLCLVFQVESSLKTKEKAREILRMHSKVWKNSSCIPAHLVSSYPSS
;
A
#
# COMPACT_ATOMS: atom_id res chain seq x y z
N MET A 1 43.49 7.03 25.73
CA MET A 1 43.52 7.37 24.30
C MET A 1 43.05 8.80 24.21
N GLU A 2 43.87 9.70 23.66
CA GLU A 2 43.42 11.07 23.39
C GLU A 2 42.25 10.99 22.40
N GLU A 3 41.13 11.61 22.77
CA GLU A 3 39.96 11.73 21.93
C GLU A 3 40.34 12.64 20.75
N ILE A 4 40.22 12.12 19.53
CA ILE A 4 40.61 12.85 18.34
C ILE A 4 39.62 13.98 18.13
N ASP A 5 40.07 15.23 18.27
CA ASP A 5 39.22 16.39 18.06
C ASP A 5 38.94 16.56 16.56
N VAL A 6 37.70 16.26 16.16
CA VAL A 6 37.26 16.41 14.78
C VAL A 6 37.02 17.88 14.49
N PRO A 7 37.72 18.49 13.52
CA PRO A 7 37.51 19.90 13.21
C PRO A 7 36.04 20.22 12.92
N ALA A 8 35.48 21.20 13.63
CA ALA A 8 34.04 21.50 13.60
C ALA A 8 33.49 21.76 12.19
N HIS A 9 34.30 22.34 11.29
CA HIS A 9 33.93 22.58 9.90
C HIS A 9 33.79 21.31 9.04
N PHE A 10 34.17 20.14 9.55
CA PHE A 10 33.95 18.85 8.92
C PHE A 10 32.66 18.18 9.37
N LEU A 11 32.03 18.70 10.43
CA LEU A 11 30.80 18.15 10.99
C LEU A 11 29.57 18.74 10.30
N CYS A 12 28.60 17.88 10.00
CA CYS A 12 27.31 18.28 9.47
C CYS A 12 26.52 19.02 10.56
N PRO A 13 26.02 20.25 10.32
CA PRO A 13 25.26 21.00 11.33
C PRO A 13 23.96 20.35 11.79
N ILE A 14 23.44 19.35 11.03
CA ILE A 14 22.21 18.62 11.39
C ILE A 14 22.53 17.43 12.28
N SER A 15 23.48 16.58 11.86
CA SER A 15 23.77 15.32 12.55
C SER A 15 24.89 15.42 13.57
N MET A 16 25.68 16.50 13.53
CA MET A 16 26.92 16.68 14.29
C MET A 16 27.95 15.58 14.02
N GLN A 17 27.83 14.88 12.89
CA GLN A 17 28.75 13.82 12.45
C GLN A 17 29.57 14.29 11.25
N LEU A 18 30.71 13.64 11.04
CA LEU A 18 31.60 13.89 9.91
C LEU A 18 30.85 13.80 8.57
N MET A 19 30.92 14.85 7.75
CA MET A 19 30.25 14.90 6.45
C MET A 19 30.89 13.90 5.47
N ARG A 20 30.07 13.03 4.89
CA ARG A 20 30.52 12.04 3.90
C ARG A 20 30.44 12.59 2.49
N ASP A 21 29.35 13.29 2.18
CA ASP A 21 29.17 14.01 0.91
C ASP A 21 28.74 15.46 1.18
N PRO A 22 29.70 16.37 1.42
CA PRO A 22 29.40 17.76 1.77
C PRO A 22 28.79 18.51 0.57
N VAL A 23 27.62 19.11 0.81
CA VAL A 23 26.87 19.95 -0.14
C VAL A 23 26.53 21.29 0.49
N THR A 24 26.65 22.35 -0.30
CA THR A 24 26.45 23.73 0.12
C THR A 24 25.12 24.24 -0.41
N LEU A 25 24.33 24.85 0.47
CA LEU A 25 23.10 25.56 0.09
C LEU A 25 23.44 26.94 -0.48
N SER A 26 22.48 27.58 -1.14
CA SER A 26 22.58 28.99 -1.56
C SER A 26 22.89 29.96 -0.41
N THR A 27 22.55 29.57 0.82
CA THR A 27 22.89 30.30 2.06
C THR A 27 24.36 30.22 2.45
N GLY A 28 25.18 29.45 1.72
CA GLY A 28 26.61 29.25 1.99
C GLY A 28 26.92 28.19 3.05
N ILE A 29 25.92 27.67 3.76
CA ILE A 29 26.13 26.62 4.78
C ILE A 29 26.24 25.25 4.11
N THR A 30 27.22 24.47 4.56
CA THR A 30 27.50 23.12 4.07
C THR A 30 26.97 22.07 5.02
N TYR A 31 26.35 21.03 4.47
CA TYR A 31 25.75 19.91 5.18
C TYR A 31 26.19 18.60 4.54
N ASP A 32 26.04 17.51 5.26
CA ASP A 32 26.05 16.19 4.63
C ASP A 32 24.78 15.99 3.78
N ARG A 33 24.94 15.52 2.54
CA ARG A 33 23.86 15.40 1.54
C ARG A 33 22.63 14.67 2.08
N ASP A 34 22.80 13.47 2.65
CA ASP A 34 21.68 12.64 3.09
C ASP A 34 20.84 13.35 4.17
N ASN A 35 21.51 14.09 5.05
CA ASN A 35 20.87 14.81 6.13
C ASN A 35 20.07 16.02 5.64
N ILE A 36 20.63 16.81 4.71
CA ILE A 36 19.91 17.96 4.16
C ILE A 36 18.80 17.54 3.18
N GLU A 37 19.00 16.48 2.39
CA GLU A 37 17.97 15.93 1.52
C GLU A 37 16.78 15.38 2.34
N ARG A 38 17.05 14.70 3.47
CA ARG A 38 16.00 14.25 4.38
C ARG A 38 15.22 15.43 4.96
N TRP A 39 15.91 16.49 5.38
CA TRP A 39 15.27 17.70 5.90
C TRP A 39 14.34 18.38 4.88
N LEU A 40 14.79 18.52 3.64
CA LEU A 40 14.03 19.21 2.59
C LEU A 40 12.91 18.33 2.01
N PHE A 41 13.20 17.09 1.66
CA PHE A 41 12.29 16.26 0.87
C PHE A 41 11.45 15.31 1.72
N SER A 42 12.02 14.73 2.78
CA SER A 42 11.29 13.78 3.64
C SER A 42 10.46 14.49 4.69
N CYS A 43 11.04 15.51 5.34
CA CYS A 43 10.34 16.32 6.34
C CYS A 43 9.55 17.49 5.74
N LYS A 44 9.65 17.72 4.42
CA LYS A 44 8.96 18.78 3.66
C LYS A 44 9.22 20.20 4.18
N ASN A 45 10.45 20.48 4.64
CA ASN A 45 10.86 21.84 5.01
C ASN A 45 11.37 22.61 3.79
N ASN A 46 11.21 23.94 3.81
CA ASN A 46 11.68 24.86 2.77
C ASN A 46 12.70 25.89 3.29
N THR A 47 13.27 25.67 4.46
CA THR A 47 14.21 26.60 5.10
C THR A 47 15.56 25.95 5.36
N CYS A 48 16.61 26.77 5.35
CA CYS A 48 17.94 26.38 5.82
C CYS A 48 17.91 26.04 7.32
N PRO A 49 18.38 24.85 7.76
CA PRO A 49 18.36 24.44 9.16
C PRO A 49 19.02 25.43 10.11
N VAL A 50 20.16 26.02 9.70
CA VAL A 50 20.96 26.95 10.51
C VAL A 50 20.47 28.38 10.37
N THR A 51 20.42 28.92 9.14
CA THR A 51 20.12 30.36 8.94
C THR A 51 18.63 30.68 8.99
N LYS A 52 17.76 29.66 8.97
CA LYS A 52 16.29 29.79 8.89
C LYS A 52 15.76 30.55 7.66
N GLN A 53 16.63 30.87 6.71
CA GLN A 53 16.24 31.52 5.46
C GLN A 53 15.47 30.55 4.56
N VAL A 54 14.44 31.06 3.88
CA VAL A 54 13.67 30.30 2.89
C VAL A 54 14.55 30.05 1.67
N LEU A 55 14.58 28.80 1.21
CA LEU A 55 15.35 28.37 0.06
C LEU A 55 14.47 28.48 -1.19
N CYS A 56 14.82 29.38 -2.12
CA CYS A 56 14.10 29.52 -3.39
C CYS A 56 14.28 28.28 -4.28
N ASP A 57 15.47 27.67 -4.27
CA ASP A 57 15.82 26.50 -5.09
C ASP A 57 16.27 25.31 -4.22
N THR A 58 15.31 24.60 -3.63
CA THR A 58 15.59 23.43 -2.77
C THR A 58 16.24 22.26 -3.50
N GLU A 59 16.23 22.24 -4.83
CA GLU A 59 16.86 21.20 -5.66
C GLU A 59 18.35 21.49 -6.02
N LEU A 60 18.83 22.72 -5.79
CA LEU A 60 20.19 23.15 -6.11
C LEU A 60 21.15 22.96 -4.91
N LEU A 61 21.43 21.69 -4.59
CA LEU A 61 22.49 21.32 -3.65
C LEU A 61 23.85 21.34 -4.37
N ILE A 62 24.69 22.34 -4.09
CA ILE A 62 25.99 22.51 -4.76
C ILE A 62 27.03 21.60 -4.08
N PRO A 63 27.65 20.63 -4.77
CA PRO A 63 28.65 19.78 -4.14
C PRO A 63 29.91 20.56 -3.73
N ASN A 64 30.35 20.41 -2.47
CA ASN A 64 31.59 21.03 -1.98
C ASN A 64 32.77 20.05 -2.12
N HIS A 65 33.31 19.96 -3.34
CA HIS A 65 34.43 19.07 -3.65
C HIS A 65 35.69 19.37 -2.83
N THR A 66 35.97 20.64 -2.54
CA THR A 66 37.13 21.05 -1.75
C THR A 66 37.03 20.54 -0.32
N LEU A 67 35.91 20.79 0.36
CA LEU A 67 35.71 20.34 1.73
C LEU A 67 35.76 18.81 1.83
N ARG A 68 35.16 18.11 0.87
CA ARG A 68 35.26 16.64 0.79
C ARG A 68 36.71 16.15 0.71
N ARG A 69 37.54 16.76 -0.16
CA ARG A 69 38.96 16.38 -0.28
C ARG A 69 39.71 16.63 1.02
N LEU A 70 39.41 17.74 1.72
CA LEU A 70 40.00 18.05 3.02
C LEU A 70 39.60 17.03 4.09
N ILE A 71 38.31 16.67 4.16
CA ILE A 71 37.81 15.64 5.07
C ILE A 71 38.49 14.30 4.79
N GLN A 72 38.56 13.87 3.52
CA GLN A 72 39.19 12.62 3.15
C GLN A 72 40.70 12.59 3.47
N ALA A 73 41.41 13.71 3.25
CA ALA A 73 42.81 13.84 3.62
C ALA A 73 42.99 13.73 5.13
N TRP A 74 42.13 14.41 5.91
CA TRP A 74 42.12 14.32 7.37
C TRP A 74 41.83 12.89 7.86
N CYS A 75 40.86 12.17 7.28
CA CYS A 75 40.62 10.76 7.62
C CYS A 75 41.86 9.90 7.36
N THR A 76 42.56 10.15 6.25
CA THR A 76 43.75 9.38 5.87
C THR A 76 44.90 9.62 6.84
N LEU A 77 45.10 10.86 7.30
CA LEU A 77 46.13 11.22 8.27
C LEU A 77 45.87 10.59 9.65
N ASN A 78 44.61 10.43 10.03
CA ASN A 78 44.22 9.89 11.33
C ASN A 78 43.79 8.40 11.27
N ALA A 79 44.10 7.70 10.17
CA ALA A 79 43.73 6.30 9.98
C ALA A 79 44.34 5.37 11.05
N SER A 80 45.57 5.67 11.51
CA SER A 80 46.24 4.94 12.59
C SER A 80 45.55 5.07 13.95
N GLN A 81 44.69 6.08 14.10
CA GLN A 81 43.93 6.35 15.31
C GLN A 81 42.49 5.78 15.24
N GLY A 82 42.20 4.96 14.22
CA GLY A 82 40.91 4.29 14.07
C GLY A 82 39.88 5.07 13.25
N ILE A 83 40.25 6.18 12.61
CA ILE A 83 39.35 6.90 11.70
C ILE A 83 39.33 6.24 10.33
N GLU A 84 38.16 5.72 9.95
CA GLU A 84 37.98 5.14 8.63
C GLU A 84 37.99 6.20 7.53
N ARG A 85 38.61 5.85 6.40
CA ARG A 85 38.59 6.69 5.20
C ARG A 85 37.20 6.70 4.59
N ILE A 86 36.62 7.89 4.44
CA ILE A 86 35.37 8.06 3.71
C ILE A 86 35.62 7.80 2.21
N PRO A 87 34.92 6.83 1.58
CA PRO A 87 35.07 6.56 0.16
C PRO A 87 34.52 7.73 -0.67
N THR A 88 35.10 7.96 -1.84
CA THR A 88 34.57 8.97 -2.77
C THR A 88 33.19 8.51 -3.25
N PRO A 89 32.14 9.34 -3.10
CA PRO A 89 30.82 9.04 -3.67
C PRO A 89 30.96 8.75 -5.16
N LYS A 90 30.31 7.68 -5.64
CA LYS A 90 30.26 7.39 -7.08
C LYS A 90 29.71 8.64 -7.81
N PRO A 91 30.23 8.98 -9.00
CA PRO A 91 29.66 10.07 -9.77
C PRO A 91 28.16 9.82 -9.99
N PRO A 92 27.31 10.85 -9.83
CA PRO A 92 25.87 10.68 -10.00
C PRO A 92 25.58 10.17 -11.41
N VAL A 93 24.64 9.23 -11.50
CA VAL A 93 24.28 8.63 -12.79
C VAL A 93 23.67 9.70 -13.70
N ASP A 94 24.28 9.89 -14.86
CA ASP A 94 23.82 10.86 -15.84
C ASP A 94 22.73 10.26 -16.76
N LYS A 95 21.86 11.14 -17.28
CA LYS A 95 20.79 10.79 -18.22
C LYS A 95 21.34 10.06 -19.45
N ALA A 96 22.51 10.45 -19.96
CA ALA A 96 23.13 9.77 -21.09
C ALA A 96 23.48 8.30 -20.78
N GLN A 97 23.91 8.01 -19.55
CA GLN A 97 24.19 6.64 -19.11
C GLN A 97 22.92 5.80 -19.05
N ILE A 98 21.82 6.35 -18.53
CA ILE A 98 20.53 5.64 -18.54
C ILE A 98 20.08 5.39 -19.98
N ILE A 99 20.06 6.40 -20.84
CA ILE A 99 19.66 6.26 -22.25
C ILE A 99 20.49 5.17 -22.94
N LYS A 100 21.79 5.07 -22.65
CA LYS A 100 22.64 4.00 -23.18
C LYS A 100 22.15 2.62 -22.75
N ILE A 101 21.83 2.42 -21.47
CA ILE A 101 21.28 1.16 -20.94
C ILE A 101 19.94 0.82 -21.61
N LEU A 102 19.03 1.81 -21.75
CA LEU A 102 17.74 1.61 -22.40
C LEU A 102 17.93 1.20 -23.88
N LYS A 103 18.83 1.86 -24.61
CA LYS A 103 19.15 1.52 -26.01
C LYS A 103 19.77 0.14 -26.16
N GLU A 104 20.67 -0.23 -25.26
CA GLU A 104 21.32 -1.55 -25.22
C GLU A 104 20.28 -2.66 -25.05
N ALA A 105 19.36 -2.51 -24.09
CA ALA A 105 18.27 -3.45 -23.85
C ALA A 105 17.26 -3.53 -25.02
N LYS A 106 16.99 -2.41 -25.71
CA LYS A 106 16.15 -2.42 -26.92
C LYS A 106 16.82 -3.17 -28.08
N LYS A 107 18.14 -3.03 -28.23
CA LYS A 107 18.89 -3.59 -29.36
C LYS A 107 19.20 -5.08 -29.19
N PHE A 108 19.47 -5.52 -27.96
CA PHE A 108 19.99 -6.86 -27.67
C PHE A 108 19.09 -7.60 -26.67
N PRO A 109 18.20 -8.51 -27.11
CA PRO A 109 17.29 -9.24 -26.24
C PRO A 109 18.01 -10.02 -25.12
N ASN A 110 19.13 -10.66 -25.44
CA ASN A 110 19.96 -11.39 -24.48
C ASN A 110 20.55 -10.51 -23.36
N MET A 111 20.65 -9.20 -23.56
CA MET A 111 21.17 -8.25 -22.56
C MET A 111 20.06 -7.62 -21.71
N GLN A 112 18.79 -7.83 -22.03
CA GLN A 112 17.66 -7.17 -21.35
C GLN A 112 17.68 -7.41 -19.85
N LEU A 113 17.81 -8.67 -19.43
CA LEU A 113 17.82 -9.01 -18.01
C LEU A 113 18.98 -8.33 -17.26
N ASN A 114 20.17 -8.29 -17.87
CA ASN A 114 21.32 -7.60 -17.27
C ASN A 114 21.08 -6.08 -17.18
N CYS A 115 20.50 -5.48 -18.22
CA CYS A 115 20.13 -4.07 -18.21
C CYS A 115 19.09 -3.75 -17.14
N LEU A 116 18.05 -4.59 -16.97
CA LEU A 116 17.05 -4.45 -15.90
C LEU A 116 17.68 -4.54 -14.51
N ARG A 117 18.60 -5.49 -14.29
CA ARG A 117 19.35 -5.60 -13.02
C ARG A 117 20.20 -4.36 -12.74
N ARG A 118 20.83 -3.79 -13.78
CA ARG A 118 21.58 -2.53 -13.66
C ARG A 118 20.67 -1.35 -13.33
N LEU A 119 19.52 -1.22 -14.02
CA LEU A 119 18.53 -0.19 -13.73
C LEU A 119 17.99 -0.32 -12.31
N LYS A 120 17.73 -1.55 -11.84
CA LYS A 120 17.37 -1.84 -10.46
C LYS A 120 18.42 -1.28 -9.51
N SER A 121 19.68 -1.69 -9.65
CA SER A 121 20.78 -1.21 -8.79
C SER A 121 20.84 0.31 -8.75
N ILE A 122 20.69 0.99 -9.90
CA ILE A 122 20.72 2.45 -9.98
C ILE A 122 19.53 3.09 -9.25
N ALA A 123 18.32 2.55 -9.45
CA ALA A 123 17.10 3.07 -8.81
C ALA A 123 17.12 2.93 -7.28
N PHE A 124 17.75 1.87 -6.75
CA PHE A 124 17.88 1.65 -5.31
C PHE A 124 18.95 2.53 -4.64
N GLU A 125 19.91 3.07 -5.39
CA GLU A 125 21.00 3.89 -4.83
C GLU A 125 20.53 5.27 -4.36
N SER A 126 19.61 5.95 -5.07
CA SER A 126 19.12 7.27 -4.64
C SER A 126 17.80 7.68 -5.30
N GLU A 127 17.09 8.60 -4.65
CA GLU A 127 15.87 9.19 -5.20
C GLU A 127 16.13 10.04 -6.44
N ARG A 128 17.30 10.71 -6.50
CA ARG A 128 17.76 11.43 -7.70
C ARG A 128 17.92 10.49 -8.90
N ASN A 129 18.44 9.29 -8.69
CA ASN A 129 18.59 8.30 -9.76
C ASN A 129 17.23 7.85 -10.31
N LYS A 130 16.21 7.70 -9.46
CA LYS A 130 14.85 7.36 -9.91
C LYS A 130 14.27 8.45 -10.80
N LYS A 131 14.36 9.72 -10.39
CA LYS A 131 13.98 10.88 -11.22
C LYS A 131 14.76 10.92 -12.53
N CYS A 132 16.05 10.56 -12.52
CA CYS A 132 16.89 10.49 -13.72
C CYS A 132 16.43 9.39 -14.68
N ILE A 133 16.03 8.22 -14.16
CA ILE A 133 15.47 7.12 -14.95
C ILE A 133 14.14 7.54 -15.61
N GLU A 134 13.26 8.18 -14.84
CA GLU A 134 11.99 8.72 -15.34
C GLU A 134 12.23 9.74 -16.45
N ALA A 135 13.07 10.76 -16.20
CA ALA A 135 13.41 11.79 -17.18
C ALA A 135 14.09 11.25 -18.46
N ALA A 136 14.63 10.03 -18.42
CA ALA A 136 15.21 9.32 -19.57
C ALA A 136 14.20 8.49 -20.38
N GLY A 137 12.91 8.50 -20.03
CA GLY A 137 11.87 7.65 -20.64
C GLY A 137 11.89 6.22 -20.12
N GLY A 138 12.34 6.02 -18.87
CA GLY A 138 12.45 4.70 -18.26
C GLY A 138 11.09 4.05 -18.01
N VAL A 139 10.06 4.83 -17.70
CA VAL A 139 8.71 4.32 -17.42
C VAL A 139 8.08 3.71 -18.67
N GLU A 140 8.00 4.44 -19.79
CA GLU A 140 7.41 3.88 -21.02
C GLU A 140 8.24 2.70 -21.54
N PHE A 141 9.56 2.74 -21.38
CA PHE A 141 10.42 1.63 -21.74
C PHE A 141 10.10 0.35 -20.93
N LEU A 142 10.04 0.44 -19.60
CA LEU A 142 9.75 -0.71 -18.74
C LEU A 142 8.36 -1.28 -19.03
N ALA A 143 7.36 -0.41 -19.21
CA ALA A 143 6.02 -0.82 -19.59
C ALA A 143 5.98 -1.53 -20.95
N SER A 144 6.73 -1.02 -21.94
CA SER A 144 6.82 -1.66 -23.26
C SER A 144 7.45 -3.07 -23.21
N ILE A 145 8.42 -3.30 -22.32
CA ILE A 145 8.98 -4.63 -22.08
C ILE A 145 7.92 -5.55 -21.49
N ILE A 146 7.22 -5.10 -20.45
CA ILE A 146 6.19 -5.91 -19.78
C ILE A 146 5.11 -6.36 -20.77
N VAL A 147 4.68 -5.46 -21.66
CA VAL A 147 3.69 -5.78 -22.70
C VAL A 147 4.25 -6.73 -23.76
N ARG A 148 5.45 -6.46 -24.28
CA ARG A 148 6.02 -7.26 -25.38
C ARG A 148 6.34 -8.69 -24.97
N GLU A 149 6.85 -8.88 -23.75
CA GLU A 149 7.28 -10.19 -23.26
C GLU A 149 6.12 -11.00 -22.65
N ASN A 150 4.89 -10.47 -22.61
CA ASN A 150 3.72 -11.10 -22.01
C ASN A 150 3.32 -12.45 -22.66
N GLY A 151 3.64 -12.63 -23.94
CA GLY A 151 3.34 -13.85 -24.70
C GLY A 151 4.37 -14.97 -24.56
N ASN A 152 5.49 -14.71 -23.90
CA ASN A 152 6.56 -15.70 -23.74
C ASN A 152 6.28 -16.63 -22.56
N ASP A 153 6.75 -17.88 -22.66
CA ASP A 153 6.62 -18.85 -21.56
C ASP A 153 7.46 -18.45 -20.34
N ASP A 154 8.58 -17.75 -20.56
CA ASP A 154 9.44 -17.23 -19.51
C ASP A 154 8.97 -15.84 -19.02
N ILE A 155 8.54 -15.78 -17.76
CA ILE A 155 8.06 -14.54 -17.12
C ILE A 155 9.17 -13.75 -16.41
N MET A 156 10.41 -14.24 -16.40
CA MET A 156 11.52 -13.63 -15.67
C MET A 156 11.78 -12.17 -16.09
N ILE A 157 11.66 -11.86 -17.38
CA ILE A 157 11.87 -10.49 -17.90
C ILE A 157 10.74 -9.54 -17.46
N PRO A 158 9.44 -9.86 -17.66
CA PRO A 158 8.34 -9.11 -17.08
C PRO A 158 8.47 -8.89 -15.57
N GLU A 159 8.85 -9.91 -14.80
CA GLU A 159 9.04 -9.81 -13.35
C GLU A 159 10.13 -8.81 -12.98
N ALA A 160 11.29 -8.89 -13.64
CA ALA A 160 12.39 -7.97 -13.43
C ALA A 160 12.02 -6.53 -13.82
N ALA A 161 11.23 -6.35 -14.88
CA ALA A 161 10.76 -5.04 -15.30
C ALA A 161 9.73 -4.45 -14.31
N VAL A 162 8.80 -5.25 -13.80
CA VAL A 162 7.85 -4.87 -12.75
C VAL A 162 8.57 -4.45 -11.47
N ASP A 163 9.59 -5.19 -11.07
CA ASP A 163 10.40 -4.87 -9.88
C ASP A 163 11.03 -3.49 -10.01
N VAL A 164 11.70 -3.19 -11.13
CA VAL A 164 12.26 -1.84 -11.37
C VAL A 164 11.16 -0.79 -11.37
N LEU A 165 10.09 -1.01 -12.14
CA LEU A 165 9.00 -0.04 -12.34
C LEU A 165 8.30 0.31 -11.01
N SER A 166 8.05 -0.69 -10.16
CA SER A 166 7.39 -0.50 -8.85
C SER A 166 8.21 0.32 -7.85
N ASN A 167 9.53 0.44 -8.07
CA ASN A 167 10.43 1.20 -7.22
C ASN A 167 10.67 2.63 -7.74
N LEU A 168 10.16 2.97 -8.93
CA LEU A 168 10.16 4.34 -9.45
C LEU A 168 8.97 5.12 -8.87
N LYS A 169 9.14 6.44 -8.74
CA LYS A 169 8.01 7.35 -8.52
C LYS A 169 7.44 7.69 -9.88
N ILE A 170 6.33 7.06 -10.24
CA ILE A 170 5.66 7.28 -11.51
C ILE A 170 4.74 8.49 -11.38
N SER A 171 4.84 9.45 -12.30
CA SER A 171 3.95 10.61 -12.33
C SER A 171 2.48 10.21 -12.61
N GLU A 172 1.52 11.04 -12.17
CA GLU A 172 0.08 10.84 -12.47
C GLU A 172 -0.18 10.78 -13.99
N THR A 173 0.53 11.62 -14.75
CA THR A 173 0.44 11.65 -16.22
C THR A 173 0.91 10.34 -16.84
N ASP A 174 2.00 9.76 -16.34
CA ASP A 174 2.51 8.50 -16.86
C ASP A 174 1.60 7.33 -16.47
N LEU A 175 1.06 7.30 -15.25
CA LEU A 175 0.07 6.30 -14.83
C LEU A 175 -1.17 6.32 -15.74
N LYS A 176 -1.67 7.51 -16.10
CA LYS A 176 -2.77 7.68 -17.06
C LYS A 176 -2.41 7.16 -18.45
N ASN A 177 -1.21 7.45 -18.92
CA ASN A 177 -0.72 6.94 -20.21
C ASN A 177 -0.63 5.41 -20.22
N LEU A 178 -0.19 4.80 -19.11
CA LEU A 178 -0.08 3.34 -18.98
C LEU A 178 -1.43 2.62 -19.06
N ILE A 179 -2.50 3.20 -18.50
CA ILE A 179 -3.83 2.59 -18.55
C ILE A 179 -4.56 2.85 -19.88
N ASN A 180 -4.28 3.98 -20.53
CA ASN A 180 -4.95 4.39 -21.77
C ASN A 180 -4.51 3.58 -23.01
N ASN A 181 -3.39 2.87 -22.96
CA ASN A 181 -2.88 2.03 -24.06
C ASN A 181 -3.66 0.71 -24.23
N ASN A 182 -4.96 0.80 -24.56
CA ASN A 182 -5.86 -0.33 -24.83
C ASN A 182 -5.97 -1.39 -23.71
N GLY A 183 -5.49 -1.08 -22.50
CA GLY A 183 -5.43 -2.02 -21.39
C GLY A 183 -4.35 -3.11 -21.49
N GLU A 184 -3.50 -3.11 -22.52
CA GLU A 184 -2.47 -4.16 -22.73
C GLU A 184 -1.50 -4.25 -21.55
N PHE A 185 -1.13 -3.10 -20.98
CA PHE A 185 -0.28 -3.04 -19.80
C PHE A 185 -0.92 -3.73 -18.60
N VAL A 186 -2.20 -3.44 -18.32
CA VAL A 186 -2.95 -4.06 -17.23
C VAL A 186 -3.08 -5.58 -17.46
N GLU A 187 -3.37 -6.02 -18.69
CA GLU A 187 -3.43 -7.44 -19.02
C GLU A 187 -2.11 -8.16 -18.79
N SER A 188 -0.99 -7.49 -19.08
CA SER A 188 0.35 -8.04 -18.86
C SER A 188 0.69 -8.14 -17.38
N LEU A 189 0.30 -7.13 -16.59
CA LEU A 189 0.37 -7.21 -15.12
C LEU A 189 -0.49 -8.36 -14.56
N LEU A 190 -1.66 -8.64 -15.14
CA LEU A 190 -2.48 -9.77 -14.73
C LEU A 190 -1.80 -11.13 -15.00
N GLN A 191 -1.01 -11.27 -16.07
CA GLN A 191 -0.21 -12.49 -16.27
C GLN A 191 0.92 -12.61 -15.23
N VAL A 192 1.56 -11.50 -14.85
CA VAL A 192 2.55 -11.49 -13.76
C VAL A 192 1.90 -11.86 -12.43
N LEU A 193 0.68 -11.40 -12.14
CA LEU A 193 -0.04 -11.85 -10.95
C LEU A 193 -0.30 -13.36 -10.94
N LYS A 194 -0.66 -13.93 -12.10
CA LYS A 194 -1.05 -15.33 -12.26
C LYS A 194 0.11 -16.31 -12.18
N ARG A 195 1.26 -15.97 -12.79
CA ARG A 195 2.41 -16.87 -12.96
C ARG A 195 3.63 -16.48 -12.14
N GLY A 196 3.70 -15.24 -11.66
CA GLY A 196 4.87 -14.70 -10.99
C GLY A 196 5.09 -15.25 -9.59
N ASN A 197 6.30 -15.05 -9.08
CA ASN A 197 6.67 -15.32 -7.71
C ASN A 197 6.02 -14.32 -6.72
N TYR A 198 6.14 -14.57 -5.42
CA TYR A 198 5.53 -13.71 -4.39
C TYR A 198 5.98 -12.25 -4.47
N GLN A 199 7.24 -11.98 -4.77
CA GLN A 199 7.76 -10.61 -4.85
C GLN A 199 7.20 -9.86 -6.05
N SER A 200 7.24 -10.46 -7.24
CA SER A 200 6.69 -9.83 -8.45
C SER A 200 5.17 -9.60 -8.32
N ARG A 201 4.45 -10.53 -7.69
CA ARG A 201 3.01 -10.39 -7.39
C ARG A 201 2.71 -9.25 -6.42
N ALA A 202 3.52 -9.09 -5.36
CA ALA A 202 3.41 -7.96 -4.45
C ALA A 202 3.60 -6.61 -5.16
N TYR A 203 4.68 -6.48 -5.94
CA TYR A 203 4.97 -5.26 -6.70
C TYR A 203 3.93 -4.96 -7.77
N THR A 204 3.42 -6.00 -8.44
CA THR A 204 2.35 -5.87 -9.43
C THR A 204 1.07 -5.37 -8.77
N THR A 205 0.73 -5.89 -7.60
CA THR A 205 -0.46 -5.44 -6.84
C THR A 205 -0.35 -3.96 -6.46
N MET A 206 0.85 -3.52 -6.05
CA MET A 206 1.11 -2.11 -5.75
C MET A 206 1.02 -1.23 -6.99
N LEU A 207 1.56 -1.67 -8.14
CA LEU A 207 1.45 -0.94 -9.41
C LEU A 207 0.00 -0.84 -9.86
N LEU A 208 -0.76 -1.93 -9.84
CA LEU A 208 -2.19 -1.93 -10.18
C LEU A 208 -2.95 -0.96 -9.27
N LYS A 209 -2.65 -0.94 -7.98
CA LYS A 209 -3.23 0.03 -7.04
C LYS A 209 -2.96 1.47 -7.48
N SER A 210 -1.73 1.81 -7.86
CA SER A 210 -1.40 3.18 -8.32
C SER A 210 -2.06 3.50 -9.65
N VAL A 211 -2.13 2.53 -10.57
CA VAL A 211 -2.77 2.69 -11.89
C VAL A 211 -4.27 2.95 -11.75
N TYR A 212 -4.96 2.20 -10.87
CA TYR A 212 -6.40 2.36 -10.67
C TYR A 212 -6.80 3.57 -9.82
N GLU A 213 -5.87 4.18 -9.08
CA GLU A 213 -6.10 5.49 -8.44
C GLU A 213 -6.24 6.62 -9.47
N GLU A 214 -5.59 6.48 -10.63
CA GLU A 214 -5.61 7.46 -11.72
C GLU A 214 -6.55 7.07 -12.87
N ALA A 215 -7.33 6.01 -12.71
CA ALA A 215 -8.20 5.47 -13.76
C ALA A 215 -9.49 6.27 -13.93
N ASP A 216 -9.89 6.47 -15.17
CA ASP A 216 -11.16 7.13 -15.50
C ASP A 216 -12.36 6.19 -15.22
N PRO A 217 -13.58 6.74 -15.05
CA PRO A 217 -14.79 5.92 -14.77
C PRO A 217 -15.02 4.74 -15.74
N ILE A 218 -14.69 4.91 -17.02
CA ILE A 218 -14.83 3.85 -18.04
C ILE A 218 -13.92 2.65 -17.71
N GLN A 219 -12.70 2.91 -17.28
CA GLN A 219 -11.70 1.91 -16.90
C GLN A 219 -12.09 1.22 -15.59
N LEU A 220 -12.63 1.98 -14.63
CA LEU A 220 -13.11 1.44 -13.36
C LEU A 220 -14.31 0.48 -13.55
N ILE A 221 -15.17 0.70 -14.54
CA ILE A 221 -16.33 -0.17 -14.82
C ILE A 221 -15.95 -1.42 -15.63
N SER A 222 -14.89 -1.34 -16.43
CA SER A 222 -14.52 -2.37 -17.43
C SER A 222 -13.50 -3.41 -16.95
N VAL A 223 -13.25 -3.49 -15.64
CA VAL A 223 -12.30 -4.46 -15.04
C VAL A 223 -12.72 -5.90 -15.30
N LYS A 224 -11.80 -6.75 -15.78
CA LYS A 224 -12.08 -8.15 -16.13
C LYS A 224 -12.27 -9.04 -14.88
N PRO A 225 -13.04 -10.14 -14.95
CA PRO A 225 -13.23 -11.04 -13.81
C PRO A 225 -11.93 -11.62 -13.24
N ILE A 226 -10.97 -11.96 -14.11
CA ILE A 226 -9.67 -12.52 -13.72
C ILE A 226 -8.85 -11.58 -12.81
N PHE A 227 -9.07 -10.26 -12.92
CA PHE A 227 -8.46 -9.30 -12.01
C PHE A 227 -8.84 -9.61 -10.56
N PHE A 228 -10.13 -9.82 -10.30
CA PHE A 228 -10.62 -10.05 -8.95
C PHE A 228 -10.14 -11.38 -8.39
N SER A 229 -10.12 -12.45 -9.19
CA SER A 229 -9.60 -13.75 -8.74
C SER A 229 -8.12 -13.66 -8.33
N GLU A 230 -7.30 -12.94 -9.09
CA GLU A 230 -5.87 -12.80 -8.76
C GLU A 230 -5.63 -11.87 -7.55
N ILE A 231 -6.42 -10.79 -7.40
CA ILE A 231 -6.35 -9.94 -6.20
C ILE A 231 -6.78 -10.70 -4.94
N VAL A 232 -7.82 -11.52 -5.03
CA VAL A 232 -8.24 -12.41 -3.94
C VAL A 232 -7.16 -13.43 -3.61
N ARG A 233 -6.49 -13.99 -4.64
CA ARG A 233 -5.36 -14.91 -4.43
C ARG A 233 -4.18 -14.25 -3.74
N VAL A 234 -3.86 -12.99 -4.05
CA VAL A 234 -2.81 -12.22 -3.33
C VAL A 234 -3.14 -12.07 -1.84
N LEU A 235 -4.43 -11.89 -1.50
CA LEU A 235 -4.90 -11.83 -0.12
C LEU A 235 -4.78 -13.18 0.58
N GLN A 236 -5.19 -14.25 -0.10
CA GLN A 236 -5.16 -15.62 0.42
C GLN A 236 -3.73 -16.15 0.64
N ASP A 237 -2.78 -15.73 -0.19
CA ASP A 237 -1.39 -16.19 -0.08
C ASP A 237 -0.59 -15.45 1.00
N HIS A 238 -1.18 -14.44 1.66
CA HIS A 238 -0.55 -13.63 2.72
C HIS A 238 0.86 -13.10 2.37
N ILE A 239 1.05 -12.72 1.10
CA ILE A 239 2.38 -12.39 0.52
C ILE A 239 3.16 -11.35 1.35
N SER A 240 2.53 -10.23 1.67
CA SER A 240 3.09 -9.18 2.54
C SER A 240 1.99 -8.23 3.00
N GLN A 241 2.19 -7.53 4.12
CA GLN A 241 1.22 -6.55 4.61
C GLN A 241 0.96 -5.42 3.61
N GLN A 242 2.00 -4.98 2.89
CA GLN A 242 1.92 -3.94 1.88
C GLN A 242 1.06 -4.41 0.69
N ALA A 243 1.30 -5.63 0.19
CA ALA A 243 0.51 -6.22 -0.88
C ALA A 243 -0.95 -6.41 -0.46
N SER A 244 -1.20 -6.94 0.75
CA SER A 244 -2.57 -7.13 1.25
C SER A 244 -3.31 -5.79 1.38
N LYS A 245 -2.66 -4.73 1.89
CA LYS A 245 -3.25 -3.39 1.95
C LYS A 245 -3.55 -2.83 0.57
N ALA A 246 -2.66 -3.04 -0.41
CA ALA A 246 -2.88 -2.60 -1.79
C ALA A 246 -4.05 -3.35 -2.44
N ALA A 247 -4.11 -4.68 -2.28
CA ALA A 247 -5.21 -5.53 -2.75
C ALA A 247 -6.56 -5.12 -2.13
N LEU A 248 -6.60 -4.87 -0.82
CA LEU A 248 -7.83 -4.41 -0.15
C LEU A 248 -8.26 -3.02 -0.64
N LYS A 249 -7.32 -2.09 -0.87
CA LYS A 249 -7.63 -0.77 -1.45
C LYS A 249 -8.22 -0.90 -2.86
N LEU A 250 -7.66 -1.78 -3.69
CA LEU A 250 -8.20 -2.08 -5.01
C LEU A 250 -9.64 -2.61 -4.94
N LEU A 251 -9.93 -3.53 -4.02
CA LEU A 251 -11.31 -3.99 -3.81
C LEU A 251 -12.24 -2.84 -3.39
N VAL A 252 -11.80 -1.99 -2.46
CA VAL A 252 -12.57 -0.82 -1.98
C VAL A 252 -12.83 0.20 -3.09
N GLU A 253 -11.90 0.39 -4.00
CA GLU A 253 -12.01 1.33 -5.13
C GLU A 253 -12.91 0.77 -6.24
N LEU A 254 -12.84 -0.53 -6.51
CA LEU A 254 -13.50 -1.15 -7.66
C LEU A 254 -14.89 -1.72 -7.34
N CYS A 255 -15.19 -2.10 -6.10
CA CYS A 255 -16.48 -2.67 -5.70
C CYS A 255 -17.66 -1.69 -5.47
N PRO A 256 -17.52 -0.35 -5.48
CA PRO A 256 -18.69 0.53 -5.61
C PRO A 256 -19.49 0.23 -6.90
N TRP A 257 -18.79 -0.13 -7.97
CA TRP A 257 -19.37 -0.44 -9.28
C TRP A 257 -20.09 -1.80 -9.29
N GLY A 258 -21.39 -1.80 -9.61
CA GLY A 258 -22.26 -2.98 -9.47
C GLY A 258 -21.76 -4.25 -10.16
N ARG A 259 -21.29 -4.13 -11.41
CA ARG A 259 -20.75 -5.27 -12.16
C ARG A 259 -19.49 -5.85 -11.53
N ASN A 260 -18.66 -5.02 -10.92
CA ASN A 260 -17.43 -5.46 -10.27
C ASN A 260 -17.69 -6.19 -8.96
N ARG A 261 -18.76 -5.84 -8.23
CA ARG A 261 -19.18 -6.58 -7.03
C ARG A 261 -19.40 -8.05 -7.34
N ILE A 262 -20.17 -8.32 -8.40
CA ILE A 262 -20.48 -9.70 -8.82
C ILE A 262 -19.19 -10.45 -9.18
N LYS A 263 -18.32 -9.86 -10.01
CA LYS A 263 -17.03 -10.44 -10.37
C LYS A 263 -16.14 -10.72 -9.14
N ALA A 264 -16.13 -9.82 -8.15
CA ALA A 264 -15.38 -9.99 -6.92
C ALA A 264 -15.93 -11.14 -6.06
N ILE A 265 -17.24 -11.27 -5.98
CA ILE A 265 -17.91 -12.36 -5.26
C ILE A 265 -17.63 -13.70 -5.95
N GLU A 266 -17.77 -13.78 -7.26
CA GLU A 266 -17.43 -14.96 -8.07
C GLU A 266 -15.95 -15.35 -7.95
N GLY A 267 -15.07 -14.36 -7.80
CA GLY A 267 -13.64 -14.55 -7.51
C GLY A 267 -13.34 -14.99 -6.07
N GLY A 268 -14.34 -15.20 -5.21
CA GLY A 268 -14.17 -15.69 -3.85
C GLY A 268 -13.87 -14.63 -2.79
N ALA A 269 -14.03 -13.33 -3.11
CA ALA A 269 -13.63 -12.25 -2.21
C ALA A 269 -14.31 -12.31 -0.84
N VAL A 270 -15.60 -12.64 -0.77
CA VAL A 270 -16.34 -12.64 0.50
C VAL A 270 -15.73 -13.63 1.50
N VAL A 271 -15.42 -14.85 1.06
CA VAL A 271 -14.82 -15.90 1.90
C VAL A 271 -13.45 -15.46 2.41
N VAL A 272 -12.56 -15.03 1.51
CA VAL A 272 -11.19 -14.61 1.88
C VAL A 272 -11.20 -13.38 2.80
N LEU A 273 -12.13 -12.44 2.59
CA LEU A 273 -12.27 -11.28 3.47
C LEU A 273 -12.74 -11.67 4.89
N ILE A 274 -13.60 -12.68 5.02
CA ILE A 274 -14.04 -13.19 6.32
C ILE A 274 -12.86 -13.85 7.05
N GLU A 275 -12.11 -14.71 6.37
CA GLU A 275 -10.93 -15.38 6.93
C GLU A 275 -9.86 -14.37 7.37
N LEU A 276 -9.56 -13.38 6.52
CA LEU A 276 -8.67 -12.28 6.89
C LEU A 276 -9.15 -11.52 8.13
N LEU A 277 -10.45 -11.34 8.31
CA LEU A 277 -10.99 -10.62 9.47
C LEU A 277 -10.85 -11.43 10.77
N ILE A 278 -10.85 -12.77 10.68
CA ILE A 278 -10.61 -13.68 11.80
C ILE A 278 -9.17 -13.51 12.29
N GLU A 279 -8.21 -13.51 11.38
CA GLU A 279 -6.77 -13.46 11.67
C GLU A 279 -6.27 -12.03 11.98
N ALA A 280 -6.86 -11.01 11.35
CA ALA A 280 -6.32 -9.65 11.41
C ALA A 280 -6.47 -9.02 12.81
N SER A 281 -5.33 -8.58 13.35
CA SER A 281 -5.23 -7.69 14.51
C SER A 281 -5.00 -6.23 14.12
N GLU A 282 -4.47 -5.98 12.92
CA GLU A 282 -4.15 -4.63 12.47
C GLU A 282 -5.42 -3.82 12.17
N ARG A 283 -5.55 -2.65 12.82
CA ARG A 283 -6.70 -1.74 12.68
C ARG A 283 -7.02 -1.41 11.22
N ARG A 284 -6.02 -0.99 10.44
CA ARG A 284 -6.24 -0.51 9.08
C ARG A 284 -6.72 -1.61 8.14
N VAL A 285 -6.21 -2.83 8.31
CA VAL A 285 -6.64 -4.01 7.55
C VAL A 285 -8.10 -4.33 7.86
N CYS A 286 -8.47 -4.39 9.14
CA CYS A 286 -9.85 -4.63 9.55
C CYS A 286 -10.83 -3.58 8.98
N GLU A 287 -10.44 -2.30 8.98
CA GLU A 287 -11.25 -1.24 8.38
C GLU A 287 -11.48 -1.46 6.87
N LEU A 288 -10.42 -1.74 6.11
CA LEU A 288 -10.53 -1.94 4.67
C LEU A 288 -11.35 -3.20 4.33
N VAL A 289 -11.14 -4.29 5.06
CA VAL A 289 -11.92 -5.53 4.90
C VAL A 289 -13.42 -5.27 5.13
N LEU A 290 -13.78 -4.55 6.20
CA LEU A 290 -15.18 -4.23 6.50
C LEU A 290 -15.79 -3.26 5.48
N VAL A 291 -15.01 -2.33 4.92
CA VAL A 291 -15.49 -1.47 3.83
C VAL A 291 -15.78 -2.30 2.58
N ALA A 292 -14.87 -3.20 2.19
CA ALA A 292 -15.09 -4.09 1.05
C ALA A 292 -16.30 -5.01 1.27
N LEU A 293 -16.42 -5.66 2.44
CA LEU A 293 -17.57 -6.50 2.76
C LEU A 293 -18.90 -5.73 2.75
N ASP A 294 -18.95 -4.50 3.26
CA ASP A 294 -20.13 -3.61 3.19
C ASP A 294 -20.53 -3.33 1.73
N GLN A 295 -19.56 -3.06 0.85
CA GLN A 295 -19.82 -2.87 -0.58
C GLN A 295 -20.36 -4.17 -1.22
N LEU A 296 -19.73 -5.32 -0.97
CA LEU A 296 -20.17 -6.61 -1.55
C LEU A 296 -21.56 -7.02 -1.03
N CYS A 297 -21.88 -6.74 0.24
CA CYS A 297 -23.21 -7.01 0.81
C CYS A 297 -24.32 -6.06 0.31
N CYS A 298 -24.01 -5.11 -0.58
CA CYS A 298 -25.02 -4.31 -1.28
C CYS A 298 -25.81 -5.10 -2.35
N CYS A 299 -25.38 -6.31 -2.73
CA CYS A 299 -26.13 -7.20 -3.63
C CYS A 299 -26.53 -8.52 -2.95
N ALA A 300 -27.42 -9.29 -3.58
CA ALA A 300 -27.98 -10.51 -2.98
C ALA A 300 -26.94 -11.63 -2.87
N GLU A 301 -26.09 -11.75 -3.89
CA GLU A 301 -25.01 -12.72 -4.00
C GLU A 301 -23.97 -12.54 -2.89
N GLY A 302 -23.59 -11.29 -2.60
CA GLY A 302 -22.62 -11.00 -1.54
C GLY A 302 -23.17 -11.31 -0.14
N ARG A 303 -24.47 -11.05 0.09
CA ARG A 303 -25.14 -11.46 1.33
C ARG A 303 -25.25 -12.98 1.44
N ALA A 304 -25.57 -13.65 0.34
CA ALA A 304 -25.68 -15.11 0.32
C ALA A 304 -24.34 -15.77 0.66
N GLU A 305 -23.23 -15.32 0.07
CA GLU A 305 -21.90 -15.85 0.38
C GLU A 305 -21.45 -15.51 1.81
N LEU A 306 -21.79 -14.32 2.35
CA LEU A 306 -21.53 -13.98 3.76
C LEU A 306 -22.23 -14.96 4.71
N LEU A 307 -23.51 -15.27 4.45
CA LEU A 307 -24.35 -16.14 5.28
C LEU A 307 -24.01 -17.62 5.10
N LYS A 308 -23.47 -18.01 3.95
CA LYS A 308 -22.98 -19.37 3.69
C LYS A 308 -21.71 -19.68 4.49
N HIS A 309 -20.92 -18.65 4.81
CA HIS A 309 -19.73 -18.78 5.62
C HIS A 309 -20.08 -18.89 7.12
N GLY A 310 -19.72 -19.99 7.78
CA GLY A 310 -20.11 -20.25 9.18
C GLY A 310 -19.64 -19.21 10.21
N ALA A 311 -18.58 -18.45 9.88
CA ALA A 311 -18.08 -17.35 10.73
C ALA A 311 -18.58 -15.95 10.32
N GLY A 312 -19.35 -15.81 9.23
CA GLY A 312 -19.63 -14.51 8.60
C GLY A 312 -20.29 -13.49 9.54
N LEU A 313 -21.45 -13.84 10.12
CA LEU A 313 -22.15 -12.95 11.06
C LEU A 313 -21.36 -12.76 12.37
N ALA A 314 -20.73 -13.83 12.86
CA ALA A 314 -19.96 -13.81 14.10
C ALA A 314 -18.78 -12.84 14.02
N ILE A 315 -17.98 -12.90 12.95
CA ILE A 315 -16.79 -12.07 12.84
C ILE A 315 -17.14 -10.60 12.60
N VAL A 316 -18.16 -10.31 11.77
CA VAL A 316 -18.64 -8.95 11.54
C VAL A 316 -19.14 -8.34 12.85
N SER A 317 -19.96 -9.08 13.60
CA SER A 317 -20.43 -8.67 14.93
C SER A 317 -19.27 -8.43 15.91
N LYS A 318 -18.30 -9.35 15.95
CA LYS A 318 -17.15 -9.29 16.86
C LYS A 318 -16.36 -7.99 16.71
N LYS A 319 -16.20 -7.46 15.49
CA LYS A 319 -15.39 -6.26 15.22
C LYS A 319 -16.08 -4.93 15.61
N ILE A 320 -17.40 -4.92 15.82
CA ILE A 320 -18.13 -3.73 16.29
C ILE A 320 -17.59 -3.30 17.66
N LEU A 321 -17.29 -2.02 17.83
CA LEU A 321 -16.69 -1.41 19.04
C LEU A 321 -15.33 -1.99 19.45
N ARG A 322 -14.66 -2.81 18.61
CA ARG A 322 -13.35 -3.42 18.92
C ARG A 322 -12.20 -2.94 18.06
N VAL A 323 -12.47 -2.25 16.95
CA VAL A 323 -11.45 -1.82 15.99
C VAL A 323 -11.41 -0.30 15.87
N SER A 324 -12.50 0.30 15.38
CA SER A 324 -12.65 1.75 15.23
C SER A 324 -14.11 2.13 15.00
N HIS A 325 -14.41 3.43 15.01
CA HIS A 325 -15.74 3.94 14.66
C HIS A 325 -16.12 3.59 13.21
N LEU A 326 -15.17 3.72 12.26
CA LEU A 326 -15.39 3.35 10.86
C LEU A 326 -15.72 1.86 10.74
N ALA A 327 -14.93 0.98 11.38
CA ALA A 327 -15.19 -0.46 11.38
C ALA A 327 -16.58 -0.79 11.97
N SER A 328 -16.95 -0.13 13.07
CA SER A 328 -18.25 -0.32 13.71
C SER A 328 -19.40 0.10 12.80
N ASP A 329 -19.27 1.26 12.13
CA ASP A 329 -20.26 1.73 11.17
C ASP A 329 -20.46 0.75 10.01
N ARG A 330 -19.36 0.29 9.40
CA ARG A 330 -19.39 -0.66 8.28
C ARG A 330 -19.97 -2.01 8.69
N ALA A 331 -19.59 -2.53 9.85
CA ALA A 331 -20.14 -3.78 10.37
C ALA A 331 -21.66 -3.68 10.64
N VAL A 332 -22.13 -2.57 11.24
CA VAL A 332 -23.57 -2.35 11.45
C VAL A 332 -24.31 -2.20 10.11
N ARG A 333 -23.70 -1.60 9.09
CA ARG A 333 -24.28 -1.54 7.75
C ARG A 333 -24.41 -2.91 7.09
N ILE A 334 -23.40 -3.78 7.20
CA ILE A 334 -23.47 -5.16 6.72
C ILE A 334 -24.64 -5.89 7.39
N LEU A 335 -24.73 -5.82 8.72
CA LEU A 335 -25.82 -6.44 9.47
C LEU A 335 -27.19 -5.84 9.12
N SER A 336 -27.27 -4.54 8.86
CA SER A 336 -28.48 -3.86 8.39
C SER A 336 -28.93 -4.39 7.03
N SER A 337 -27.99 -4.57 6.10
CA SER A 337 -28.27 -5.13 4.77
C SER A 337 -28.82 -6.56 4.87
N VAL A 338 -28.17 -7.41 5.67
CA VAL A 338 -28.65 -8.78 5.94
C VAL A 338 -30.03 -8.78 6.60
N SER A 339 -30.21 -7.96 7.64
CA SER A 339 -31.46 -7.90 8.40
C SER A 339 -32.64 -7.42 7.55
N ARG A 340 -32.39 -6.57 6.55
CA ARG A 340 -33.43 -6.02 5.70
C ARG A 340 -33.79 -6.92 4.53
N PHE A 341 -32.81 -7.62 3.94
CA PHE A 341 -32.98 -8.30 2.66
C PHE A 341 -32.75 -9.81 2.70
N SER A 342 -32.32 -10.36 3.83
CA SER A 342 -31.96 -11.78 3.98
C SER A 342 -32.35 -12.37 5.34
N ALA A 343 -33.27 -11.71 6.06
CA ALA A 343 -33.73 -12.13 7.39
C ALA A 343 -34.69 -13.32 7.34
N THR A 344 -34.15 -14.53 7.18
CA THR A 344 -34.89 -15.78 7.44
C THR A 344 -34.90 -16.10 8.94
N SER A 345 -35.82 -16.96 9.38
CA SER A 345 -35.85 -17.41 10.79
C SER A 345 -34.50 -17.97 11.26
N ARG A 346 -33.84 -18.78 10.42
CA ARG A 346 -32.50 -19.32 10.69
C ARG A 346 -31.45 -18.22 10.89
N VAL A 347 -31.41 -17.23 10.00
CA VAL A 347 -30.46 -16.10 10.09
C VAL A 347 -30.70 -15.30 11.37
N LEU A 348 -31.96 -15.01 11.72
CA LEU A 348 -32.27 -14.26 12.94
C LEU A 348 -31.92 -15.02 14.23
N GLN A 349 -32.05 -16.34 14.23
CA GLN A 349 -31.60 -17.20 15.33
C GLN A 349 -30.07 -17.23 15.43
N GLU A 350 -29.36 -17.35 14.31
CA GLU A 350 -27.90 -17.29 14.28
C GLU A 350 -27.39 -15.94 14.79
N MET A 351 -27.99 -14.83 14.33
CA MET A 351 -27.65 -13.48 14.82
C MET A 351 -27.76 -13.37 16.34
N LEU A 352 -28.78 -13.99 16.94
CA LEU A 352 -28.93 -14.05 18.39
C LEU A 352 -27.80 -14.88 19.03
N GLN A 353 -27.55 -16.10 18.52
CA GLN A 353 -26.55 -17.02 19.05
C GLN A 353 -25.13 -16.45 19.02
N VAL A 354 -24.76 -15.76 17.94
CA VAL A 354 -23.41 -15.16 17.79
C VAL A 354 -23.30 -13.77 18.44
N GLY A 355 -24.33 -13.33 19.17
CA GLY A 355 -24.31 -12.11 19.98
C GLY A 355 -24.47 -10.81 19.20
N VAL A 356 -25.03 -10.84 17.99
CA VAL A 356 -25.34 -9.61 17.21
C VAL A 356 -26.27 -8.70 18.00
N VAL A 357 -27.34 -9.26 18.57
CA VAL A 357 -28.37 -8.48 19.27
C VAL A 357 -27.75 -7.72 20.45
N SER A 358 -26.97 -8.40 21.30
CA SER A 358 -26.26 -7.79 22.42
C SER A 358 -25.31 -6.69 21.96
N LYS A 359 -24.59 -6.91 20.85
CA LYS A 359 -23.68 -5.91 20.29
C LYS A 359 -24.40 -4.67 19.76
N LEU A 360 -25.55 -4.83 19.10
CA LEU A 360 -26.38 -3.71 18.62
C LEU A 360 -26.94 -2.88 19.80
N CYS A 361 -27.33 -3.53 20.90
CA CYS A 361 -27.73 -2.83 22.12
C CYS A 361 -26.56 -2.00 22.71
N LEU A 362 -25.33 -2.54 22.71
CA LEU A 362 -24.16 -1.79 23.18
C LEU A 362 -23.84 -0.58 22.31
N VAL A 363 -23.99 -0.68 20.98
CA VAL A 363 -23.82 0.47 20.06
C VAL A 363 -24.75 1.62 20.42
N PHE A 364 -25.93 1.33 20.94
CA PHE A 364 -26.87 2.34 21.40
C PHE A 364 -26.36 3.08 22.65
N GLN A 365 -25.80 2.33 23.60
CA GLN A 365 -25.36 2.81 24.91
C GLN A 365 -24.03 3.58 24.87
N VAL A 366 -23.11 3.18 23.98
CA VAL A 366 -21.76 3.77 23.90
C VAL A 366 -21.73 4.96 22.94
N GLU A 367 -20.73 5.83 23.06
CA GLU A 367 -20.48 6.90 22.10
C GLU A 367 -20.20 6.33 20.70
N SER A 368 -21.04 6.68 19.72
CA SER A 368 -21.04 6.15 18.36
C SER A 368 -21.75 7.15 17.45
N SER A 369 -21.50 7.08 16.14
CA SER A 369 -22.11 8.02 15.20
C SER A 369 -23.64 7.90 15.21
N LEU A 370 -24.34 9.03 15.06
CA LEU A 370 -25.81 9.07 15.05
C LEU A 370 -26.40 8.11 14.01
N LYS A 371 -25.84 8.11 12.79
CA LYS A 371 -26.25 7.21 11.69
C LYS A 371 -26.10 5.73 12.07
N THR A 372 -25.00 5.38 12.75
CA THR A 372 -24.76 4.00 13.20
C THR A 372 -25.79 3.60 14.28
N LYS A 373 -26.10 4.50 15.23
CA LYS A 373 -27.11 4.26 16.27
C LYS A 373 -28.51 4.10 15.70
N GLU A 374 -28.88 4.92 14.71
CA GLU A 374 -30.17 4.82 14.02
C GLU A 374 -30.32 3.48 13.31
N LYS A 375 -29.32 3.05 12.55
CA LYS A 375 -29.33 1.73 11.90
C LYS A 375 -29.42 0.58 12.88
N ALA A 376 -28.67 0.63 13.99
CA ALA A 376 -28.75 -0.38 15.03
C ALA A 376 -30.18 -0.45 15.63
N ARG A 377 -30.79 0.71 15.88
CA ARG A 377 -32.16 0.82 16.38
C ARG A 377 -33.18 0.27 15.38
N GLU A 378 -33.02 0.55 14.09
CA GLU A 378 -33.88 0.02 13.02
C GLU A 378 -33.86 -1.51 12.98
N ILE A 379 -32.66 -2.12 13.03
CA ILE A 379 -32.51 -3.58 13.05
C ILE A 379 -33.25 -4.18 14.25
N LEU A 380 -33.01 -3.64 15.45
CA LEU A 380 -33.63 -4.10 16.70
C LEU A 380 -35.16 -3.98 16.67
N ARG A 381 -35.68 -2.88 16.11
CA ARG A 381 -37.13 -2.67 15.95
C ARG A 381 -37.75 -3.66 14.96
N MET A 382 -37.10 -3.83 13.79
CA MET A 382 -37.58 -4.66 12.69
C MET A 382 -37.83 -6.11 13.13
N HIS A 383 -36.93 -6.66 13.95
CA HIS A 383 -36.97 -8.06 14.38
C HIS A 383 -37.30 -8.25 15.87
N SER A 384 -37.85 -7.20 16.49
CA SER A 384 -38.20 -7.19 17.93
C SER A 384 -39.08 -8.37 18.34
N LYS A 385 -40.06 -8.77 17.51
CA LYS A 385 -40.93 -9.93 17.81
C LYS A 385 -40.17 -11.24 17.97
N VAL A 386 -39.07 -11.42 17.23
CA VAL A 386 -38.24 -12.62 17.28
C VAL A 386 -37.30 -12.59 18.50
N TRP A 387 -36.78 -11.42 18.85
CA TRP A 387 -35.78 -11.27 19.90
C TRP A 387 -36.33 -10.88 21.28
N LYS A 388 -37.60 -10.46 21.40
CA LYS A 388 -38.21 -9.97 22.65
C LYS A 388 -38.09 -10.95 23.83
N ASN A 389 -38.17 -12.25 23.55
CA ASN A 389 -38.13 -13.30 24.56
C ASN A 389 -36.75 -13.95 24.68
N SER A 390 -35.73 -13.40 24.01
CA SER A 390 -34.39 -13.95 24.01
C SER A 390 -33.53 -13.22 25.04
N SER A 391 -32.89 -13.97 25.95
CA SER A 391 -31.93 -13.36 26.85
C SER A 391 -30.73 -12.86 26.03
N CYS A 392 -30.42 -11.57 26.14
CA CYS A 392 -29.15 -11.02 25.63
C CYS A 392 -27.94 -11.48 26.48
N ILE A 393 -28.22 -12.24 27.55
CA ILE A 393 -27.25 -12.88 28.43
C ILE A 393 -26.62 -14.06 27.67
N PRO A 394 -25.29 -14.10 27.51
CA PRO A 394 -24.60 -15.26 26.95
C PRO A 394 -24.98 -16.52 27.72
N ALA A 395 -25.24 -17.63 27.03
CA ALA A 395 -25.73 -18.88 27.65
C ALA A 395 -24.87 -19.36 28.84
N HIS A 396 -23.56 -19.13 28.81
CA HIS A 396 -22.62 -19.47 29.89
C HIS A 396 -22.73 -18.57 31.14
N LEU A 397 -23.42 -17.42 31.05
CA LEU A 397 -23.68 -16.50 32.16
C LEU A 397 -25.13 -16.59 32.66
N VAL A 398 -26.00 -17.34 31.99
CA VAL A 398 -27.40 -17.50 32.40
C VAL A 398 -27.50 -18.22 33.75
N SER A 399 -26.61 -19.17 34.03
CA SER A 399 -26.54 -19.86 35.33
C SER A 399 -26.03 -18.98 36.48
N SER A 400 -25.44 -17.83 36.17
CA SER A 400 -24.88 -16.88 37.16
C SER A 400 -25.83 -15.74 37.49
N TYR A 401 -26.96 -15.63 36.78
CA TYR A 401 -27.99 -14.64 37.06
C TYR A 401 -29.05 -15.26 37.98
N PRO A 402 -29.46 -14.56 39.06
CA PRO A 402 -30.56 -15.04 39.88
C PRO A 402 -31.82 -15.08 39.03
N SER A 403 -32.39 -16.29 38.90
CA SER A 403 -33.68 -16.52 38.27
C SER A 403 -34.76 -15.73 39.03
N SER A 404 -35.41 -14.79 38.32
CA SER A 404 -36.53 -13.99 38.81
C SER A 404 -37.72 -14.82 39.21
#